data_AF-A0A7S2SHC8-F1
#
_entry.id   AF-A0A7S2SHC8-F1
#
_cell.length_a   1.000
_cell.length_b   1.000
_cell.length_c   1.000
_cell.angle_alpha   90.00
_cell.angle_beta   90.00
_cell.angle_gamma   90.00
#
_symmetry.space_group_name_H-M   'P 1'
#
loop_
_entity.id
_entity.type
_entity.pdbx_description
1 polymer ?
#
loop_
_entity_poly.entity_id
_entity_poly.type
_entity_poly.pdbx_seq_one_letter_code
_entity_poly.pdbx_strand_id
1 'polypeptide(L)'
;KGGNGIELSSDVLQINHDDDKDDYEDETEKEVKDAIKRQKDVVDEQNNQEDEYDGPFGTPDDTIYAPDDIYLGGGNGGVFCDYSEEGVSTSPFRGDLGPLLVDGVVERAIQRQPRVIAIGDVHGCLDELQALLRRCNYQPGDVVVFLGDLVSKGPDSLSVVQMAREMGAIGVRGNHDFEVIRWHQAIKSGADPPVIGSEHFHIANGLSKADLKWMYSLPWYISSKELNALFVHAGFVSGIRLGKQNPRLMMNMRSILPDGTVTSKFFNNWPWARLWDGPQTVLFGHDADRSLQQYEHAIGLDTGCVYGGRLTACILPEKRLVSVSAKREYFQYRRKHFD
;
A
#
# COMPACT_ATOMS: atom_id res chain seq x y z
N LYS A 1 -22.23 4.38 -88.66
CA LYS A 1 -23.71 4.44 -88.69
C LYS A 1 -24.21 3.83 -87.38
N GLY A 2 -24.75 4.64 -86.46
CA GLY A 2 -25.29 4.19 -85.15
C GLY A 2 -24.23 3.61 -84.19
N GLY A 3 -24.33 3.74 -82.88
CA GLY A 3 -25.38 4.35 -82.05
C GLY A 3 -25.45 3.61 -80.70
N ASN A 4 -25.68 4.33 -79.60
CA ASN A 4 -25.59 3.88 -78.19
C ASN A 4 -24.12 3.71 -77.71
N GLY A 5 -23.59 4.48 -76.75
CA GLY A 5 -24.18 5.57 -75.96
C GLY A 5 -24.63 5.12 -74.57
N ILE A 6 -23.70 5.11 -73.61
CA ILE A 6 -23.93 5.29 -72.17
C ILE A 6 -22.79 6.19 -71.65
N GLU A 7 -23.14 7.18 -70.85
CA GLU A 7 -22.23 8.22 -70.36
C GLU A 7 -21.42 7.77 -69.13
N LEU A 8 -20.20 8.27 -69.01
CA LEU A 8 -19.45 8.27 -67.76
C LEU A 8 -19.73 9.61 -67.06
N SER A 9 -20.53 9.59 -65.99
CA SER A 9 -20.69 10.73 -65.09
C SER A 9 -19.99 10.44 -63.76
N SER A 10 -19.39 11.48 -63.20
CA SER A 10 -18.77 11.50 -61.89
C SER A 10 -19.76 11.25 -60.76
N ASP A 11 -19.35 10.48 -59.76
CA ASP A 11 -19.75 10.73 -58.38
C ASP A 11 -18.53 10.69 -57.45
N VAL A 12 -18.38 11.78 -56.70
CA VAL A 12 -17.32 11.97 -55.71
C VAL A 12 -17.85 11.48 -54.37
N LEU A 13 -17.42 10.30 -53.94
CA LEU A 13 -17.66 9.87 -52.56
C LEU A 13 -16.67 10.59 -51.64
N GLN A 14 -17.15 11.65 -51.01
CA GLN A 14 -16.51 12.25 -49.85
C GLN A 14 -16.42 11.20 -48.74
N ILE A 15 -15.21 11.00 -48.21
CA ILE A 15 -15.02 10.25 -46.97
C ILE A 15 -15.29 11.24 -45.84
N ASN A 16 -16.46 11.14 -45.21
CA ASN A 16 -16.71 11.85 -43.97
C ASN A 16 -15.91 11.16 -42.85
N HIS A 17 -15.10 11.93 -42.14
CA HIS A 17 -14.91 11.69 -40.72
C HIS A 17 -16.22 11.99 -40.02
N ASP A 18 -16.67 11.07 -39.17
CA ASP A 18 -17.47 11.36 -37.98
C ASP A 18 -17.07 10.33 -36.91
N ASP A 19 -17.16 10.73 -35.65
CA ASP A 19 -16.54 10.08 -34.50
C ASP A 19 -17.36 8.89 -33.97
N ASP A 20 -16.67 7.80 -33.59
CA ASP A 20 -17.23 6.69 -32.80
C ASP A 20 -16.13 6.07 -31.92
N LYS A 21 -15.74 6.85 -30.91
CA LYS A 21 -15.03 6.43 -29.69
C LYS A 21 -15.55 7.31 -28.56
N ASP A 22 -16.05 6.67 -27.50
CA ASP A 22 -16.28 7.17 -26.13
C ASP A 22 -17.64 6.76 -25.51
N ASP A 23 -18.08 5.49 -25.71
CA ASP A 23 -19.34 4.97 -25.11
C ASP A 23 -19.20 3.63 -24.36
N TYR A 24 -17.98 3.08 -24.19
CA TYR A 24 -17.74 1.79 -23.53
C TYR A 24 -17.08 1.85 -22.13
N GLU A 25 -16.72 3.04 -21.63
CA GLU A 25 -16.13 3.19 -20.28
C GLU A 25 -17.13 3.72 -19.23
N ASP A 26 -18.16 4.50 -19.63
CA ASP A 26 -19.08 5.17 -18.69
C ASP A 26 -20.18 4.25 -18.10
N GLU A 27 -20.68 3.27 -18.85
CA GLU A 27 -21.71 2.34 -18.34
C GLU A 27 -21.22 1.54 -17.11
N THR A 28 -19.98 1.03 -17.14
CA THR A 28 -19.43 0.27 -16.01
C THR A 28 -19.16 1.11 -14.77
N GLU A 29 -18.80 2.38 -14.90
CA GLU A 29 -18.55 3.26 -13.75
C GLU A 29 -19.87 3.68 -13.09
N LYS A 30 -20.91 3.88 -13.89
CA LYS A 30 -22.28 4.19 -13.45
C LYS A 30 -22.96 3.03 -12.72
N GLU A 31 -22.86 1.81 -13.23
CA GLU A 31 -23.43 0.63 -12.58
C GLU A 31 -22.82 0.36 -11.19
N VAL A 32 -21.51 0.57 -11.02
CA VAL A 32 -20.83 0.44 -9.72
C VAL A 32 -21.28 1.55 -8.75
N LYS A 33 -21.39 2.80 -9.22
CA LYS A 33 -21.90 3.92 -8.40
C LYS A 33 -23.36 3.70 -7.96
N ASP A 34 -24.20 3.16 -8.84
CA ASP A 34 -25.60 2.84 -8.52
C ASP A 34 -25.75 1.62 -7.58
N ALA A 35 -24.84 0.65 -7.63
CA ALA A 35 -24.79 -0.43 -6.64
C ALA A 35 -24.46 0.10 -5.23
N ILE A 36 -23.44 0.97 -5.11
CA ILE A 36 -23.06 1.64 -3.86
C ILE A 36 -24.20 2.52 -3.33
N LYS A 37 -24.99 3.15 -4.22
CA LYS A 37 -26.12 3.99 -3.82
C LYS A 37 -27.27 3.19 -3.21
N ARG A 38 -27.64 2.04 -3.77
CA ARG A 38 -28.72 1.17 -3.25
C ARG A 38 -28.45 0.63 -1.84
N GLN A 39 -27.19 0.63 -1.41
CA GLN A 39 -26.78 0.21 -0.07
C GLN A 39 -26.92 1.33 0.99
N LYS A 40 -27.10 2.60 0.58
CA LYS A 40 -27.27 3.76 1.48
C LYS A 40 -28.71 3.97 1.95
N ASP A 41 -29.68 3.72 1.09
CA ASP A 41 -31.10 4.09 1.31
C ASP A 41 -31.87 3.21 2.32
N VAL A 42 -31.19 2.28 3.02
CA VAL A 42 -31.79 1.30 3.96
C VAL A 42 -31.52 1.63 5.44
N VAL A 43 -30.66 2.61 5.73
CA VAL A 43 -30.05 2.78 7.07
C VAL A 43 -30.67 3.92 7.91
N ASP A 44 -31.49 4.80 7.33
CA ASP A 44 -32.07 5.96 8.03
C ASP A 44 -33.36 5.64 8.81
N GLU A 45 -33.29 4.86 9.90
CA GLU A 45 -34.30 4.92 10.99
C GLU A 45 -33.87 4.26 12.33
N GLN A 46 -33.05 4.96 13.14
CA GLN A 46 -33.15 5.09 14.62
C GLN A 46 -31.81 5.54 15.27
N ASN A 47 -31.81 6.72 15.91
CA ASN A 47 -30.67 7.29 16.62
C ASN A 47 -30.83 7.21 18.15
N ASN A 48 -29.74 6.84 18.87
CA ASN A 48 -29.16 7.65 19.96
C ASN A 48 -28.09 6.87 20.77
N GLN A 49 -26.80 7.17 20.57
CA GLN A 49 -25.95 7.87 21.55
C GLN A 49 -24.51 8.08 21.01
N GLU A 50 -23.72 8.86 21.75
CA GLU A 50 -22.51 9.56 21.32
C GLU A 50 -21.29 8.64 21.10
N ASP A 51 -20.50 8.91 20.05
CA ASP A 51 -19.10 8.48 19.96
C ASP A 51 -18.26 9.47 19.11
N GLU A 52 -17.01 9.67 19.51
CA GLU A 52 -16.09 10.70 18.97
C GLU A 52 -15.45 10.24 17.65
N TYR A 53 -15.57 11.06 16.59
CA TYR A 53 -15.44 10.61 15.19
C TYR A 53 -14.00 10.31 14.70
N ASP A 54 -13.73 9.05 14.31
CA ASP A 54 -12.50 8.59 13.61
C ASP A 54 -12.84 7.97 12.22
N GLY A 55 -12.53 8.70 11.14
CA GLY A 55 -12.99 8.40 9.76
C GLY A 55 -12.26 7.25 9.02
N PRO A 56 -12.66 6.88 7.78
CA PRO A 56 -13.34 7.75 6.80
C PRO A 56 -14.26 7.02 5.77
N PHE A 57 -15.57 6.93 5.86
CA PHE A 57 -16.52 7.16 6.95
C PHE A 57 -17.42 5.92 7.04
N GLY A 58 -17.93 5.60 8.23
CA GLY A 58 -19.09 4.73 8.39
C GLY A 58 -19.82 5.03 9.71
N THR A 59 -20.91 4.31 9.99
CA THR A 59 -21.85 4.55 11.12
C THR A 59 -21.50 3.70 12.36
N PRO A 60 -22.17 3.82 13.51
CA PRO A 60 -21.99 2.87 14.62
C PRO A 60 -22.12 1.39 14.15
N ASP A 61 -23.03 1.13 13.22
CA ASP A 61 -23.30 -0.17 12.59
C ASP A 61 -22.37 -0.53 11.42
N ASP A 62 -21.12 -0.05 11.40
CA ASP A 62 -20.12 -0.38 10.37
C ASP A 62 -20.10 -1.87 10.04
N THR A 63 -19.90 -2.19 8.76
CA THR A 63 -19.64 -3.57 8.32
C THR A 63 -18.36 -4.10 8.97
N ILE A 64 -18.55 -4.90 10.03
CA ILE A 64 -17.50 -5.71 10.62
C ILE A 64 -17.12 -6.78 9.59
N TYR A 65 -15.82 -7.02 9.39
CA TYR A 65 -15.34 -8.17 8.61
C TYR A 65 -16.07 -9.44 9.06
N ALA A 66 -16.63 -10.19 8.11
CA ALA A 66 -17.22 -11.48 8.43
C ALA A 66 -16.15 -12.39 9.06
N PRO A 67 -16.52 -13.36 9.92
CA PRO A 67 -15.55 -14.30 10.50
C PRO A 67 -14.67 -15.01 9.45
N ASP A 68 -15.21 -15.20 8.24
CA ASP A 68 -14.52 -15.80 7.10
C ASP A 68 -13.58 -14.82 6.36
N ASP A 69 -13.83 -13.50 6.41
CA ASP A 69 -12.99 -12.46 5.79
C ASP A 69 -11.59 -12.39 6.41
N ILE A 70 -11.47 -12.82 7.68
CA ILE A 70 -10.20 -12.97 8.41
C ILE A 70 -9.25 -13.92 7.65
N TYR A 71 -9.77 -14.83 6.82
CA TYR A 71 -9.01 -15.88 6.13
C TYR A 71 -8.75 -15.60 4.63
N LEU A 72 -9.24 -14.50 4.04
CA LEU A 72 -9.21 -14.24 2.58
C LEU A 72 -7.83 -13.86 1.98
N GLY A 73 -6.73 -14.03 2.72
CA GLY A 73 -5.38 -13.65 2.26
C GLY A 73 -4.25 -14.60 2.68
N GLY A 74 -3.77 -15.41 1.74
CA GLY A 74 -2.42 -16.00 1.63
C GLY A 74 -1.69 -16.53 2.89
N GLY A 75 -1.53 -17.85 2.99
CA GLY A 75 -0.32 -18.48 3.58
C GLY A 75 -0.41 -19.04 5.01
N ASN A 76 -0.41 -20.39 5.08
CA ASN A 76 0.02 -21.25 6.19
C ASN A 76 -0.32 -20.84 7.64
N GLY A 77 -1.62 -20.90 7.98
CA GLY A 77 -2.10 -21.33 9.31
C GLY A 77 -1.39 -20.73 10.53
N GLY A 78 -1.13 -19.42 10.51
CA GLY A 78 -0.39 -18.76 11.57
C GLY A 78 -1.10 -18.87 12.92
N VAL A 79 -0.31 -18.95 14.00
CA VAL A 79 -0.82 -18.68 15.35
C VAL A 79 -1.24 -17.21 15.38
N PHE A 80 -2.54 -16.96 15.33
CA PHE A 80 -3.11 -15.63 15.51
C PHE A 80 -3.21 -15.35 17.02
N CYS A 81 -2.74 -14.19 17.45
CA CYS A 81 -3.27 -13.61 18.68
C CYS A 81 -4.69 -13.12 18.37
N ASP A 82 -5.63 -13.44 19.25
CA ASP A 82 -6.97 -12.88 19.19
C ASP A 82 -6.91 -11.40 19.59
N TYR A 83 -7.43 -10.53 18.72
CA TYR A 83 -7.49 -9.08 18.91
C TYR A 83 -8.93 -8.57 19.09
N SER A 84 -9.90 -9.46 19.30
CA SER A 84 -11.20 -9.09 19.88
C SER A 84 -11.02 -8.48 21.27
N GLU A 85 -12.02 -7.74 21.77
CA GLU A 85 -11.93 -7.00 23.04
C GLU A 85 -11.51 -7.89 24.24
N GLU A 86 -11.90 -9.17 24.24
CA GLU A 86 -11.52 -10.14 25.28
C GLU A 86 -10.03 -10.58 25.15
N GLY A 87 -9.50 -10.65 23.93
CA GLY A 87 -8.11 -11.02 23.62
C GLY A 87 -7.07 -9.92 23.92
N VAL A 88 -7.48 -8.64 23.97
CA VAL A 88 -6.61 -7.47 24.24
C VAL A 88 -5.79 -7.61 25.53
N SER A 89 -6.26 -8.39 26.51
CA SER A 89 -5.56 -8.65 27.77
C SER A 89 -4.31 -9.54 27.64
N THR A 90 -4.21 -10.34 26.57
CA THR A 90 -3.10 -11.27 26.32
C THR A 90 -2.23 -10.89 25.13
N SER A 91 -2.65 -9.91 24.32
CA SER A 91 -1.78 -9.26 23.33
C SER A 91 -0.54 -8.65 24.01
N PRO A 92 0.69 -8.93 23.53
CA PRO A 92 1.91 -8.35 24.09
C PRO A 92 2.05 -6.84 23.84
N PHE A 93 1.09 -6.22 23.15
CA PHE A 93 0.98 -4.76 22.98
C PHE A 93 -0.48 -4.31 23.13
N ARG A 94 -0.73 -3.44 24.12
CA ARG A 94 -1.71 -2.35 24.01
C ARG A 94 -1.00 -1.21 23.30
N GLY A 95 -1.29 -1.01 22.02
CA GLY A 95 -0.69 0.05 21.23
C GLY A 95 -1.52 1.32 21.33
N ASP A 96 -1.14 2.25 22.21
CA ASP A 96 -1.55 3.64 22.06
C ASP A 96 -0.99 4.18 20.73
N LEU A 97 -1.85 4.77 19.90
CA LEU A 97 -1.50 5.21 18.55
C LEU A 97 -0.63 6.48 18.59
N GLY A 98 0.66 6.31 18.27
CA GLY A 98 1.52 7.36 17.72
C GLY A 98 2.34 8.18 18.73
N PRO A 99 3.67 7.98 18.80
CA PRO A 99 4.56 9.01 19.31
C PRO A 99 4.71 10.16 18.29
N LEU A 100 4.64 11.41 18.78
CA LEU A 100 4.81 12.61 17.95
C LEU A 100 6.16 12.65 17.23
N LEU A 101 6.17 13.32 16.07
CA LEU A 101 7.39 13.80 15.40
C LEU A 101 8.22 14.63 16.39
N VAL A 102 9.48 14.22 16.60
CA VAL A 102 10.36 14.77 17.66
C VAL A 102 10.54 16.28 17.51
N ASP A 103 10.06 17.05 18.50
CA ASP A 103 9.96 18.53 18.47
C ASP A 103 11.26 19.23 18.06
N GLY A 104 12.41 18.74 18.53
CA GLY A 104 13.73 19.31 18.21
C GLY A 104 14.20 19.11 16.76
N VAL A 105 13.55 18.24 15.97
CA VAL A 105 13.73 18.16 14.52
C VAL A 105 12.72 19.05 13.81
N VAL A 106 11.48 19.06 14.31
CA VAL A 106 10.37 19.88 13.83
C VAL A 106 10.72 21.37 13.83
N GLU A 107 11.30 21.93 14.91
CA GLU A 107 11.68 23.36 14.97
C GLU A 107 12.64 23.80 13.85
N ARG A 108 13.57 22.93 13.43
CA ARG A 108 14.50 23.22 12.31
C ARG A 108 13.87 22.97 10.94
N ALA A 109 12.89 22.07 10.85
CA ALA A 109 12.18 21.78 9.62
C ALA A 109 11.09 22.84 9.32
N ILE A 110 10.43 23.40 10.34
CA ILE A 110 9.47 24.51 10.21
C ILE A 110 10.09 25.70 9.47
N GLN A 111 11.35 26.03 9.73
CA GLN A 111 12.07 27.12 9.05
C GLN A 111 12.32 26.88 7.55
N ARG A 112 12.10 25.66 7.03
CA ARG A 112 12.38 25.27 5.64
C ARG A 112 11.21 24.61 4.90
N GLN A 113 10.06 24.45 5.56
CA GLN A 113 8.97 23.54 5.18
C GLN A 113 9.42 22.07 5.20
N PRO A 114 8.89 21.21 6.10
CA PRO A 114 9.32 19.82 6.20
C PRO A 114 8.97 19.04 4.93
N ARG A 115 9.99 18.56 4.22
CA ARG A 115 9.85 17.70 3.05
C ARG A 115 9.83 16.24 3.47
N VAL A 116 8.86 15.47 2.98
CA VAL A 116 8.75 14.04 3.26
C VAL A 116 9.11 13.24 2.01
N ILE A 117 9.97 12.23 2.18
CA ILE A 117 10.40 11.31 1.14
C ILE A 117 9.83 9.93 1.49
N ALA A 118 8.69 9.59 0.91
CA ALA A 118 8.10 8.26 1.03
C ALA A 118 8.78 7.30 0.04
N ILE A 119 9.23 6.12 0.48
CA ILE A 119 9.99 5.16 -0.33
C ILE A 119 9.26 3.81 -0.34
N GLY A 120 9.09 3.22 -1.52
CA GLY A 120 8.55 1.87 -1.71
C GLY A 120 9.50 0.74 -1.26
N ASP A 121 9.10 -0.48 -1.56
CA ASP A 121 9.68 -1.74 -1.09
C ASP A 121 11.19 -1.84 -1.42
N VAL A 122 12.02 -1.92 -0.37
CA VAL A 122 13.48 -1.86 -0.49
C VAL A 122 14.09 -3.25 -0.64
N HIS A 123 13.54 -4.25 0.07
CA HIS A 123 13.98 -5.65 -0.01
C HIS A 123 15.50 -5.83 0.03
N GLY A 124 16.18 -5.28 1.04
CA GLY A 124 17.64 -5.40 1.17
C GLY A 124 18.49 -4.75 0.07
N CYS A 125 17.91 -3.93 -0.82
CA CYS A 125 18.62 -3.21 -1.88
C CYS A 125 19.29 -1.92 -1.36
N LEU A 126 20.27 -2.07 -0.45
CA LEU A 126 20.97 -0.96 0.21
C LEU A 126 21.60 0.03 -0.78
N ASP A 127 22.22 -0.49 -1.84
CA ASP A 127 22.90 0.28 -2.87
C ASP A 127 21.95 1.23 -3.61
N GLU A 128 20.77 0.71 -3.97
CA GLU A 128 19.68 1.43 -4.60
C GLU A 128 19.05 2.44 -3.63
N LEU A 129 18.87 2.09 -2.36
CA LEU A 129 18.38 3.03 -1.32
C LEU A 129 19.32 4.23 -1.18
N GLN A 130 20.63 4.00 -1.07
CA GLN A 130 21.61 5.09 -1.04
C GLN A 130 21.61 5.91 -2.33
N ALA A 131 21.46 5.27 -3.49
CA ALA A 131 21.39 5.98 -4.78
C ALA A 131 20.12 6.83 -4.88
N LEU A 132 18.99 6.35 -4.38
CA LEU A 132 17.71 7.05 -4.36
C LEU A 132 17.77 8.26 -3.45
N LEU A 133 18.29 8.13 -2.22
CA LEU A 133 18.46 9.26 -1.29
C LEU A 133 19.39 10.34 -1.87
N ARG A 134 20.48 9.96 -2.54
CA ARG A 134 21.32 10.90 -3.31
C ARG A 134 20.53 11.56 -4.45
N ARG A 135 19.70 10.81 -5.19
CA ARG A 135 18.90 11.33 -6.32
C ARG A 135 17.76 12.26 -5.89
N CYS A 136 17.18 12.04 -4.70
CA CYS A 136 16.22 12.92 -4.03
C CYS A 136 16.87 14.21 -3.49
N ASN A 137 18.20 14.27 -3.47
CA ASN A 137 18.99 15.27 -2.75
C ASN A 137 18.56 15.34 -1.27
N TYR A 138 18.62 14.20 -0.56
CA TYR A 138 18.32 14.12 0.87
C TYR A 138 19.25 15.04 1.68
N GLN A 139 18.68 15.77 2.63
CA GLN A 139 19.34 16.76 3.49
C GLN A 139 18.87 16.61 4.94
N PRO A 140 19.69 16.98 5.94
CA PRO A 140 19.26 17.07 7.33
C PRO A 140 18.04 18.00 7.47
N GLY A 141 16.93 17.45 7.96
CA GLY A 141 15.62 18.11 8.05
C GLY A 141 14.52 17.48 7.19
N ASP A 142 14.88 16.65 6.21
CA ASP A 142 13.90 15.78 5.52
C ASP A 142 13.46 14.62 6.43
N VAL A 143 12.19 14.23 6.31
CA VAL A 143 11.66 13.00 6.92
C VAL A 143 11.61 11.90 5.86
N VAL A 144 12.15 10.72 6.18
CA VAL A 144 12.03 9.52 5.32
C VAL A 144 10.98 8.58 5.90
N VAL A 145 10.07 8.12 5.03
CA VAL A 145 8.98 7.19 5.37
C VAL A 145 9.11 5.95 4.49
N PHE A 146 9.35 4.78 5.09
CA PHE A 146 9.34 3.51 4.36
C PHE A 146 7.94 2.91 4.31
N LEU A 147 7.53 2.39 3.15
CA LEU A 147 6.24 1.75 2.92
C LEU A 147 6.25 0.24 3.22
N GLY A 148 7.10 -0.19 4.16
CA GLY A 148 7.33 -1.59 4.49
C GLY A 148 8.29 -2.31 3.54
N ASP A 149 8.45 -3.60 3.80
CA ASP A 149 9.28 -4.54 3.04
C ASP A 149 10.71 -4.04 2.85
N LEU A 150 11.32 -3.72 3.98
CA LEU A 150 12.73 -3.36 4.11
C LEU A 150 13.64 -4.57 3.89
N VAL A 151 13.16 -5.75 4.24
CA VAL A 151 13.93 -7.00 4.33
C VAL A 151 13.50 -8.06 3.31
N SER A 152 14.25 -9.15 3.24
CA SER A 152 14.03 -10.33 2.36
C SER A 152 14.27 -10.04 0.86
N LYS A 153 14.44 -11.11 0.08
CA LYS A 153 14.71 -11.22 -1.36
C LYS A 153 16.06 -10.69 -1.83
N GLY A 154 16.49 -9.50 -1.37
CA GLY A 154 17.70 -8.84 -1.84
C GLY A 154 18.92 -9.00 -0.92
N PRO A 155 20.07 -8.41 -1.31
CA PRO A 155 21.37 -8.85 -0.84
C PRO A 155 21.71 -8.45 0.61
N ASP A 156 21.16 -7.35 1.13
CA ASP A 156 21.58 -6.79 2.41
C ASP A 156 20.41 -6.20 3.23
N SER A 157 19.58 -7.11 3.74
CA SER A 157 18.46 -6.74 4.64
C SER A 157 18.93 -6.10 5.95
N LEU A 158 20.07 -6.53 6.49
CA LEU A 158 20.54 -6.09 7.81
C LEU A 158 21.01 -4.64 7.77
N SER A 159 21.82 -4.26 6.77
CA SER A 159 22.27 -2.87 6.64
C SER A 159 21.17 -1.91 6.20
N VAL A 160 20.12 -2.37 5.49
CA VAL A 160 18.94 -1.55 5.20
C VAL A 160 18.21 -1.16 6.50
N VAL A 161 17.91 -2.11 7.38
CA VAL A 161 17.26 -1.82 8.68
C VAL A 161 18.17 -0.97 9.57
N GLN A 162 19.47 -1.28 9.62
CA GLN A 162 20.44 -0.48 10.36
C GLN A 162 20.45 0.99 9.88
N MET A 163 20.54 1.21 8.57
CA MET A 163 20.56 2.53 7.95
C MET A 163 19.27 3.30 8.23
N ALA A 164 18.10 2.65 8.09
CA ALA A 164 16.80 3.25 8.37
C ALA A 164 16.68 3.71 9.83
N ARG A 165 17.11 2.88 10.79
CA ARG A 165 17.16 3.25 12.21
C ARG A 165 18.14 4.41 12.47
N GLU A 166 19.34 4.36 11.90
CA GLU A 166 20.41 5.34 12.19
C GLU A 166 20.16 6.72 11.59
N MET A 167 19.46 6.79 10.44
CA MET A 167 19.03 8.06 9.88
C MET A 167 17.76 8.65 10.53
N GLY A 168 17.18 7.95 11.52
CA GLY A 168 15.95 8.38 12.18
C GLY A 168 14.70 8.32 11.27
N ALA A 169 14.69 7.41 10.30
CA ALA A 169 13.52 7.21 9.45
C ALA A 169 12.35 6.60 10.23
N ILE A 170 11.15 6.86 9.73
CA ILE A 170 9.92 6.17 10.15
C ILE A 170 9.44 5.27 9.01
N GLY A 171 8.43 4.45 9.25
CA GLY A 171 7.83 3.62 8.22
C GLY A 171 6.69 2.78 8.76
N VAL A 172 6.00 2.11 7.85
CA VAL A 172 4.96 1.12 8.15
C VAL A 172 5.51 -0.28 8.00
N ARG A 173 4.85 -1.27 8.58
CA ARG A 173 5.30 -2.66 8.58
C ARG A 173 4.84 -3.38 7.31
N GLY A 174 5.79 -3.93 6.55
CA GLY A 174 5.51 -4.83 5.43
C GLY A 174 5.23 -6.27 5.85
N ASN A 175 4.74 -7.10 4.92
CA ASN A 175 4.50 -8.52 5.25
C ASN A 175 5.82 -9.28 5.43
N HIS A 176 6.88 -8.99 4.67
CA HIS A 176 8.20 -9.59 4.89
C HIS A 176 8.84 -9.09 6.20
N ASP A 177 8.59 -7.84 6.61
CA ASP A 177 9.01 -7.34 7.93
C ASP A 177 8.27 -8.05 9.07
N PHE A 178 6.96 -8.29 8.90
CA PHE A 178 6.12 -8.97 9.89
C PHE A 178 6.55 -10.42 10.10
N GLU A 179 6.98 -11.14 9.06
CA GLU A 179 7.53 -12.50 9.17
C GLU A 179 8.76 -12.56 10.10
N VAL A 180 9.66 -11.58 10.01
CA VAL A 180 10.83 -11.46 10.90
C VAL A 180 10.40 -11.15 12.34
N ILE A 181 9.48 -10.18 12.48
CA ILE A 181 8.96 -9.70 13.77
C ILE A 181 8.25 -10.81 14.53
N ARG A 182 7.30 -11.53 13.90
CA ARG A 182 6.47 -12.55 14.53
C ARG A 182 7.30 -13.74 15.03
N TRP A 183 8.32 -14.13 14.26
CA TRP A 183 9.21 -15.21 14.65
C TRP A 183 10.06 -14.86 15.87
N HIS A 184 10.71 -13.69 15.86
CA HIS A 184 11.50 -13.26 17.03
C HIS A 184 10.59 -13.04 18.25
N GLN A 185 9.35 -12.57 18.07
CA GLN A 185 8.41 -12.42 19.19
C GLN A 185 8.08 -13.76 19.85
N ALA A 186 7.80 -14.81 19.07
CA ALA A 186 7.53 -16.16 19.61
C ALA A 186 8.73 -16.72 20.40
N ILE A 187 9.95 -16.62 19.84
CA ILE A 187 11.18 -17.03 20.54
C ILE A 187 11.36 -16.24 21.85
N LYS A 188 11.08 -14.93 21.85
CA LYS A 188 11.22 -14.07 23.03
C LYS A 188 10.18 -14.36 24.11
N SER A 189 8.96 -14.77 23.74
CA SER A 189 7.90 -15.15 24.70
C SER A 189 8.01 -16.60 25.17
N GLY A 190 8.87 -17.43 24.56
CA GLY A 190 8.95 -18.86 24.82
C GLY A 190 7.81 -19.67 24.20
N ALA A 191 7.11 -19.09 23.21
CA ALA A 191 6.10 -19.78 22.41
C ALA A 191 6.76 -20.53 21.24
N ASP A 192 6.06 -21.54 20.70
CA ASP A 192 6.52 -22.24 19.50
C ASP A 192 6.62 -21.26 18.31
N PRO A 193 7.79 -21.15 17.65
CA PRO A 193 7.97 -20.21 16.56
C PRO A 193 7.19 -20.65 15.32
N PRO A 194 6.55 -19.72 14.59
CA PRO A 194 5.89 -20.04 13.33
C PRO A 194 6.90 -20.52 12.28
N VAL A 195 6.43 -21.34 11.35
CA VAL A 195 7.22 -21.68 10.15
C VAL A 195 7.33 -20.44 9.26
N ILE A 196 8.57 -20.01 9.03
CA ILE A 196 8.95 -18.87 8.19
C ILE A 196 9.94 -19.29 7.11
N GLY A 197 10.19 -18.43 6.13
CA GLY A 197 11.24 -18.63 5.13
C GLY A 197 12.62 -18.74 5.78
N SER A 198 13.52 -19.55 5.20
CA SER A 198 14.90 -19.67 5.69
C SER A 198 15.62 -18.32 5.68
N GLU A 199 15.33 -17.45 4.71
CA GLU A 199 15.86 -16.10 4.65
C GLU A 199 15.38 -15.22 5.83
N HIS A 200 14.07 -15.18 6.09
CA HIS A 200 13.50 -14.47 7.24
C HIS A 200 14.11 -14.94 8.56
N PHE A 201 14.40 -16.24 8.69
CA PHE A 201 15.08 -16.80 9.87
C PHE A 201 16.50 -16.25 10.02
N HIS A 202 17.30 -16.20 8.95
CA HIS A 202 18.65 -15.62 9.01
C HIS A 202 18.60 -14.13 9.35
N ILE A 203 17.64 -13.38 8.80
CA ILE A 203 17.43 -11.95 9.11
C ILE A 203 17.06 -11.77 10.58
N ALA A 204 16.10 -12.53 11.10
CA ALA A 204 15.65 -12.43 12.49
C ALA A 204 16.74 -12.74 13.52
N ASN A 205 17.69 -13.62 13.18
CA ASN A 205 18.87 -13.92 14.02
C ASN A 205 20.04 -12.94 13.80
N GLY A 206 20.12 -12.26 12.65
CA GLY A 206 21.20 -11.35 12.29
C GLY A 206 21.01 -9.90 12.75
N LEU A 207 19.77 -9.46 12.96
CA LEU A 207 19.45 -8.10 13.39
C LEU A 207 19.91 -7.84 14.84
N SER A 208 20.40 -6.63 15.12
CA SER A 208 20.74 -6.25 16.50
C SER A 208 19.48 -6.01 17.33
N LYS A 209 19.63 -6.02 18.67
CA LYS A 209 18.55 -5.67 19.61
C LYS A 209 17.98 -4.26 19.37
N ALA A 210 18.79 -3.33 18.82
CA ALA A 210 18.35 -1.98 18.50
C ALA A 210 17.51 -1.96 17.21
N ASP A 211 17.94 -2.69 16.19
CA ASP A 211 17.24 -2.82 14.91
C ASP A 211 15.87 -3.50 15.10
N LEU A 212 15.83 -4.62 15.84
CA LEU A 212 14.59 -5.31 16.20
C LEU A 212 13.64 -4.43 17.01
N LYS A 213 14.17 -3.63 17.96
CA LYS A 213 13.34 -2.67 18.72
C LYS A 213 12.72 -1.61 17.80
N TRP A 214 13.45 -1.12 16.81
CA TRP A 214 12.93 -0.18 15.81
C TRP A 214 11.89 -0.84 14.90
N MET A 215 12.14 -2.07 14.40
CA MET A 215 11.16 -2.82 13.61
C MET A 215 9.85 -3.09 14.37
N TYR A 216 9.91 -3.37 15.68
CA TYR A 216 8.71 -3.49 16.51
C TYR A 216 7.90 -2.19 16.63
N SER A 217 8.54 -1.03 16.49
CA SER A 217 7.85 0.27 16.56
C SER A 217 7.15 0.67 15.27
N LEU A 218 7.38 -0.04 14.15
CA LEU A 218 6.69 0.23 12.87
C LEU A 218 5.19 -0.10 13.01
N PRO A 219 4.27 0.88 12.88
CA PRO A 219 2.83 0.64 12.88
C PRO A 219 2.35 0.02 11.56
N TRP A 220 1.07 -0.34 11.50
CA TRP A 220 0.43 -0.82 10.28
C TRP A 220 0.20 0.29 9.24
N TYR A 221 -0.11 1.49 9.71
CA TYR A 221 -0.25 2.69 8.90
C TYR A 221 0.26 3.95 9.64
N ILE A 222 0.50 5.02 8.90
CA ILE A 222 0.76 6.38 9.41
C ILE A 222 -0.22 7.34 8.72
N SER A 223 -0.74 8.32 9.46
CA SER A 223 -1.59 9.38 8.91
C SER A 223 -0.97 10.76 9.12
N SER A 224 -1.18 11.67 8.15
CA SER A 224 -0.79 13.07 8.27
C SER A 224 -1.91 13.96 7.74
N LYS A 225 -2.54 14.73 8.65
CA LYS A 225 -3.57 15.71 8.32
C LYS A 225 -2.98 16.87 7.50
N GLU A 226 -1.76 17.31 7.82
CA GLU A 226 -1.08 18.42 7.15
C GLU A 226 -0.71 18.11 5.69
N LEU A 227 -0.29 16.87 5.40
CA LEU A 227 0.03 16.43 4.04
C LEU A 227 -1.20 15.90 3.27
N ASN A 228 -2.36 15.84 3.93
CA ASN A 228 -3.56 15.12 3.46
C ASN A 228 -3.21 13.71 2.94
N ALA A 229 -2.44 12.95 3.72
CA ALA A 229 -1.81 11.70 3.28
C ALA A 229 -1.94 10.57 4.30
N LEU A 230 -2.05 9.36 3.78
CA LEU A 230 -1.96 8.09 4.51
C LEU A 230 -0.79 7.28 3.94
N PHE A 231 -0.11 6.54 4.80
CA PHE A 231 0.97 5.63 4.42
C PHE A 231 0.60 4.24 4.95
N VAL A 232 0.65 3.21 4.11
CA VAL A 232 0.31 1.82 4.43
C VAL A 232 1.12 0.90 3.52
N HIS A 233 1.37 -0.35 3.91
CA HIS A 233 2.20 -1.23 3.07
C HIS A 233 1.47 -1.68 1.79
N ALA A 234 0.27 -2.26 1.91
CA ALA A 234 -0.48 -2.78 0.78
C ALA A 234 -1.71 -1.92 0.43
N GLY A 235 -2.57 -1.58 1.40
CA GLY A 235 -3.76 -0.78 1.12
C GLY A 235 -4.80 -0.68 2.23
N PHE A 236 -5.95 -0.09 1.90
CA PHE A 236 -7.14 0.01 2.74
C PHE A 236 -8.38 -0.43 1.97
N VAL A 237 -9.39 -0.92 2.67
CA VAL A 237 -10.73 -1.15 2.09
C VAL A 237 -11.52 0.16 2.19
N SER A 238 -11.97 0.74 1.08
CA SER A 238 -12.83 1.94 1.12
C SER A 238 -14.12 1.67 1.91
N GLY A 239 -14.65 2.70 2.59
CA GLY A 239 -15.82 2.60 3.46
C GLY A 239 -15.57 2.04 4.87
N ILE A 240 -14.38 1.53 5.19
CA ILE A 240 -14.05 1.04 6.54
C ILE A 240 -13.20 2.08 7.31
N ARG A 241 -13.64 2.46 8.53
CA ARG A 241 -12.92 3.38 9.43
C ARG A 241 -11.47 2.93 9.67
N LEU A 242 -10.50 3.87 9.71
CA LEU A 242 -9.07 3.53 9.78
C LEU A 242 -8.72 2.65 10.99
N GLY A 243 -9.27 2.94 12.16
CA GLY A 243 -9.09 2.12 13.37
C GLY A 243 -9.71 0.71 13.30
N LYS A 244 -10.63 0.45 12.35
CA LYS A 244 -11.29 -0.86 12.16
C LYS A 244 -10.69 -1.71 11.02
N GLN A 245 -9.78 -1.15 10.22
CA GLN A 245 -9.15 -1.85 9.09
C GLN A 245 -8.30 -3.05 9.54
N ASN A 246 -8.37 -4.17 8.80
CA ASN A 246 -7.65 -5.40 9.15
C ASN A 246 -6.14 -5.30 8.83
N PRO A 247 -5.23 -5.45 9.81
CA PRO A 247 -3.77 -5.39 9.59
C PRO A 247 -3.24 -6.43 8.59
N ARG A 248 -3.89 -7.60 8.46
CA ARG A 248 -3.52 -8.61 7.45
C ARG A 248 -3.79 -8.10 6.04
N LEU A 249 -4.90 -7.38 5.83
CA LEU A 249 -5.23 -6.77 4.54
C LEU A 249 -4.30 -5.58 4.26
N MET A 250 -4.06 -4.70 5.25
CA MET A 250 -3.07 -3.60 5.17
C MET A 250 -1.68 -4.05 4.75
N MET A 251 -1.34 -5.33 4.98
CA MET A 251 -0.05 -5.91 4.58
C MET A 251 -0.09 -6.79 3.32
N ASN A 252 -1.27 -7.18 2.80
CA ASN A 252 -1.32 -8.23 1.78
C ASN A 252 -2.30 -8.01 0.63
N MET A 253 -3.27 -7.08 0.73
CA MET A 253 -4.28 -6.90 -0.32
C MET A 253 -3.66 -6.36 -1.64
N ARG A 254 -4.25 -6.73 -2.77
CA ARG A 254 -3.88 -6.24 -4.11
C ARG A 254 -5.11 -5.86 -4.94
N SER A 255 -6.19 -6.61 -4.78
CA SER A 255 -7.39 -6.47 -5.60
C SER A 255 -8.65 -6.52 -4.75
N ILE A 256 -9.70 -5.82 -5.19
CA ILE A 256 -11.06 -5.93 -4.65
C ILE A 256 -11.97 -6.24 -5.84
N LEU A 257 -12.62 -7.41 -5.82
CA LEU A 257 -13.45 -7.89 -6.92
C LEU A 257 -14.83 -7.20 -6.93
N PRO A 258 -15.60 -7.27 -8.05
CA PRO A 258 -16.90 -6.61 -8.17
C PRO A 258 -17.96 -7.06 -7.14
N ASP A 259 -17.79 -8.24 -6.54
CA ASP A 259 -18.63 -8.78 -5.46
C ASP A 259 -18.22 -8.26 -4.06
N GLY A 260 -17.22 -7.39 -3.98
CA GLY A 260 -16.64 -6.88 -2.73
C GLY A 260 -15.49 -7.71 -2.17
N THR A 261 -15.15 -8.87 -2.75
CA THR A 261 -14.12 -9.77 -2.23
C THR A 261 -12.74 -9.11 -2.28
N VAL A 262 -12.18 -8.83 -1.10
CA VAL A 262 -10.80 -8.35 -0.95
C VAL A 262 -9.83 -9.54 -1.06
N THR A 263 -8.78 -9.41 -1.87
CA THR A 263 -7.83 -10.50 -2.07
C THR A 263 -6.37 -10.05 -2.20
N SER A 264 -5.46 -10.90 -1.75
CA SER A 264 -4.02 -10.78 -1.96
C SER A 264 -3.55 -11.24 -3.35
N LYS A 265 -4.46 -11.74 -4.20
CA LYS A 265 -4.17 -12.10 -5.59
C LYS A 265 -4.15 -10.87 -6.49
N PHE A 266 -3.28 -10.91 -7.49
CA PHE A 266 -3.30 -9.95 -8.59
C PHE A 266 -4.45 -10.26 -9.54
N PHE A 267 -5.32 -9.28 -9.79
CA PHE A 267 -6.34 -9.30 -10.85
C PHE A 267 -6.27 -7.98 -11.61
N ASN A 268 -5.83 -8.01 -12.87
CA ASN A 268 -5.41 -6.80 -13.61
C ASN A 268 -6.44 -5.66 -13.55
N ASN A 269 -7.72 -5.97 -13.77
CA ASN A 269 -8.78 -4.97 -13.92
C ASN A 269 -9.32 -4.43 -12.59
N TRP A 270 -8.96 -5.05 -11.46
CA TRP A 270 -9.57 -4.82 -10.14
C TRP A 270 -8.57 -4.34 -9.05
N PRO A 271 -7.66 -3.37 -9.32
CA PRO A 271 -6.76 -2.82 -8.29
C PRO A 271 -7.55 -2.15 -7.17
N TRP A 272 -7.25 -2.50 -5.92
CA TRP A 272 -7.93 -1.90 -4.76
C TRP A 272 -7.81 -0.36 -4.76
N ALA A 273 -6.64 0.14 -5.16
CA ALA A 273 -6.26 1.55 -5.11
C ALA A 273 -7.06 2.45 -6.07
N ARG A 274 -7.76 1.87 -7.06
CA ARG A 274 -8.71 2.59 -7.92
C ARG A 274 -10.02 2.90 -7.17
N LEU A 275 -10.40 2.08 -6.19
CA LEU A 275 -11.64 2.21 -5.43
C LEU A 275 -11.50 3.11 -4.20
N TRP A 276 -10.31 3.68 -3.96
CA TRP A 276 -10.10 4.58 -2.83
C TRP A 276 -10.58 6.00 -3.16
N ASP A 277 -11.60 6.43 -2.44
CA ASP A 277 -12.39 7.65 -2.64
C ASP A 277 -11.90 8.87 -1.84
N GLY A 278 -10.81 8.74 -1.08
CA GLY A 278 -10.14 9.86 -0.43
C GLY A 278 -10.86 10.36 0.85
N PRO A 279 -10.72 11.64 1.22
CA PRO A 279 -9.96 12.70 0.54
C PRO A 279 -8.43 12.58 0.69
N GLN A 280 -7.93 11.77 1.63
CA GLN A 280 -6.49 11.57 1.82
C GLN A 280 -5.87 10.79 0.65
N THR A 281 -4.66 11.18 0.26
CA THR A 281 -3.85 10.41 -0.69
C THR A 281 -3.15 9.25 0.03
N VAL A 282 -3.42 8.01 -0.37
CA VAL A 282 -2.71 6.83 0.15
C VAL A 282 -1.43 6.60 -0.63
N LEU A 283 -0.30 6.51 0.07
CA LEU A 283 0.98 6.06 -0.47
C LEU A 283 1.21 4.62 0.00
N PHE A 284 1.48 3.70 -0.94
CA PHE A 284 1.62 2.27 -0.65
C PHE A 284 2.69 1.57 -1.50
N GLY A 285 3.02 0.34 -1.12
CA GLY A 285 4.03 -0.55 -1.71
C GLY A 285 3.42 -1.88 -2.17
N HIS A 286 4.11 -3.00 -1.88
CA HIS A 286 3.71 -4.41 -2.04
C HIS A 286 3.41 -4.92 -3.46
N ASP A 287 2.71 -4.15 -4.30
CA ASP A 287 2.17 -4.63 -5.58
C ASP A 287 3.11 -4.46 -6.78
N ALA A 288 4.36 -4.94 -6.66
CA ALA A 288 5.39 -4.97 -7.71
C ALA A 288 4.89 -5.43 -9.09
N ASP A 289 3.85 -6.29 -9.13
CA ASP A 289 3.28 -6.78 -10.39
C ASP A 289 2.64 -5.66 -11.22
N ARG A 290 2.05 -4.66 -10.56
CA ARG A 290 1.50 -3.44 -11.19
C ARG A 290 2.55 -2.35 -11.41
N SER A 291 3.71 -2.45 -10.76
CA SER A 291 4.72 -1.40 -10.75
C SER A 291 4.14 -0.07 -10.22
N LEU A 292 4.65 1.07 -10.70
CA LEU A 292 4.17 2.40 -10.32
C LEU A 292 2.66 2.56 -10.62
N GLN A 293 1.87 2.81 -9.58
CA GLN A 293 0.45 3.10 -9.68
C GLN A 293 0.16 4.56 -9.35
N GLN A 294 -0.72 5.20 -10.13
CA GLN A 294 -1.12 6.59 -9.95
C GLN A 294 -2.63 6.72 -10.20
N TYR A 295 -3.39 6.87 -9.13
CA TYR A 295 -4.83 7.17 -9.11
C TYR A 295 -5.05 8.51 -8.41
N GLU A 296 -6.27 9.06 -8.49
CA GLU A 296 -6.61 10.39 -7.93
C GLU A 296 -6.22 10.52 -6.44
N HIS A 297 -6.49 9.48 -5.65
CA HIS A 297 -6.23 9.44 -4.21
C HIS A 297 -5.30 8.31 -3.78
N ALA A 298 -4.57 7.65 -4.70
CA ALA A 298 -3.65 6.57 -4.33
C ALA A 298 -2.41 6.49 -5.23
N ILE A 299 -1.24 6.29 -4.63
CA ILE A 299 0.07 6.21 -5.31
C ILE A 299 0.83 4.97 -4.82
N GLY A 300 1.00 3.98 -5.70
CA GLY A 300 1.78 2.77 -5.43
C GLY A 300 3.23 2.94 -5.88
N LEU A 301 4.19 2.80 -4.97
CA LEU A 301 5.62 3.04 -5.21
C LEU A 301 6.46 1.77 -5.39
N ASP A 302 5.89 0.58 -5.13
CA ASP A 302 6.57 -0.67 -5.43
C ASP A 302 6.77 -0.81 -6.94
N THR A 303 8.01 -0.62 -7.35
CA THR A 303 8.47 -0.67 -8.74
C THR A 303 9.42 -1.84 -8.96
N GLY A 304 9.37 -2.85 -8.07
CA GLY A 304 10.04 -4.13 -8.21
C GLY A 304 11.56 -4.04 -8.16
N CYS A 305 12.14 -3.21 -7.28
CA CYS A 305 13.58 -2.97 -7.19
C CYS A 305 14.39 -4.28 -7.16
N VAL A 306 14.06 -5.18 -6.23
CA VAL A 306 14.78 -6.45 -6.05
C VAL A 306 14.65 -7.40 -7.25
N TYR A 307 13.62 -7.21 -8.07
CA TYR A 307 13.32 -7.97 -9.29
C TYR A 307 13.96 -7.35 -10.55
N GLY A 308 14.91 -6.44 -10.40
CA GLY A 308 15.59 -5.77 -11.52
C GLY A 308 14.84 -4.54 -12.07
N GLY A 309 13.76 -4.12 -11.41
CA GLY A 309 12.99 -2.92 -11.76
C GLY A 309 13.64 -1.64 -11.25
N ARG A 310 12.91 -0.90 -10.40
CA ARG A 310 13.34 0.39 -9.86
C ARG A 310 13.06 0.47 -8.35
N LEU A 311 13.83 1.28 -7.64
CA LEU A 311 13.43 1.80 -6.33
C LEU A 311 12.87 3.20 -6.54
N THR A 312 11.66 3.45 -6.04
CA THR A 312 10.93 4.70 -6.28
C THR A 312 10.50 5.35 -4.98
N ALA A 313 10.58 6.68 -4.95
CA ALA A 313 10.13 7.55 -3.88
C ALA A 313 9.11 8.57 -4.40
N CYS A 314 8.22 9.01 -3.52
CA CYS A 314 7.36 10.17 -3.70
C CYS A 314 7.80 11.27 -2.72
N ILE A 315 8.05 12.46 -3.23
CA ILE A 315 8.44 13.63 -2.44
C ILE A 315 7.21 14.51 -2.22
N LEU A 316 6.84 14.70 -0.96
CA LEU A 316 5.70 15.49 -0.50
C LEU A 316 6.17 16.83 0.08
N PRO A 317 5.35 17.91 -0.06
CA PRO A 317 3.96 17.91 -0.52
C PRO A 317 3.77 17.88 -2.06
N GLU A 318 4.81 18.04 -2.87
CA GLU A 318 4.67 18.23 -4.33
C GLU A 318 4.27 16.96 -5.12
N LYS A 319 4.10 15.82 -4.43
CA LYS A 319 3.87 14.47 -4.99
C LYS A 319 4.87 14.09 -6.10
N ARG A 320 6.11 14.61 -6.02
CA ARG A 320 7.11 14.47 -7.08
C ARG A 320 7.80 13.11 -6.99
N LEU A 321 7.57 12.28 -8.00
CA LEU A 321 8.18 10.96 -8.11
C LEU A 321 9.68 11.06 -8.48
N VAL A 322 10.49 10.22 -7.82
CA VAL A 322 11.93 10.06 -8.08
C VAL A 322 12.26 8.58 -8.04
N SER A 323 13.06 8.08 -8.98
CA SER A 323 13.43 6.65 -8.99
C SER A 323 14.84 6.41 -9.50
N VAL A 324 15.43 5.29 -9.07
CA VAL A 324 16.70 4.76 -9.57
C VAL A 324 16.49 3.33 -10.09
N SER A 325 17.20 2.95 -11.15
CA SER A 325 17.18 1.58 -11.64
C SER A 325 17.91 0.66 -10.67
N ALA A 326 17.44 -0.58 -10.51
CA ALA A 326 18.22 -1.62 -9.86
C ALA A 326 19.53 -1.89 -10.62
N LYS A 327 20.62 -2.20 -9.91
CA LYS A 327 21.90 -2.56 -10.53
C LYS A 327 21.83 -3.89 -11.30
N ARG A 328 20.94 -4.78 -10.87
CA ARG A 328 20.65 -6.10 -11.45
C ARG A 328 19.33 -6.65 -10.91
N GLU A 329 18.85 -7.74 -11.50
CA GLU A 329 17.89 -8.63 -10.85
C GLU A 329 18.60 -9.35 -9.68
N TYR A 330 18.10 -9.18 -8.46
CA TYR A 330 18.62 -9.87 -7.26
C TYR A 330 17.82 -11.13 -6.95
N PHE A 331 16.51 -11.12 -7.26
CA PHE A 331 15.60 -12.23 -7.04
C PHE A 331 14.74 -12.46 -8.30
N GLN A 332 14.57 -13.72 -8.70
CA GLN A 332 13.77 -14.05 -9.89
C GLN A 332 12.26 -13.96 -9.60
N TYR A 333 11.56 -13.06 -10.29
CA TYR A 333 10.12 -12.91 -10.14
C TYR A 333 9.36 -14.02 -10.86
N ARG A 334 8.59 -14.82 -10.12
CA ARG A 334 7.69 -15.83 -10.69
C ARG A 334 6.25 -15.33 -10.70
N ARG A 335 5.88 -14.62 -11.77
CA ARG A 335 4.48 -14.24 -12.06
C ARG A 335 3.58 -15.46 -12.01
N LYS A 336 2.53 -15.40 -11.20
CA LYS A 336 1.38 -16.28 -11.28
C LYS A 336 0.25 -15.45 -11.87
N HIS A 337 0.00 -15.62 -13.17
CA HIS A 337 -1.20 -15.07 -13.77
C HIS A 337 -2.41 -15.83 -13.22
N PHE A 338 -3.39 -15.07 -12.75
CA PHE A 338 -4.74 -15.53 -12.45
C PHE A 338 -5.64 -14.84 -13.48
N ASP A 339 -6.24 -15.63 -14.35
CA ASP A 339 -7.21 -15.17 -15.35
C ASP A 339 -8.56 -14.87 -14.68
#